data_AF-A0A9D8HVV4-F1
#
_entry.id   AF-A0A9D8HVV4-F1
#
_cell.length_a   1.000
_cell.length_b   1.000
_cell.length_c   1.000
_cell.angle_alpha   90.00
_cell.angle_beta   90.00
_cell.angle_gamma   90.00
#
_symmetry.space_group_name_H-M   'P 1'
#
loop_
_entity.id
_entity.type
_entity.pdbx_description
1 polymer ?
#
loop_
_entity_poly.entity_id
_entity_poly.type
_entity_poly.pdbx_seq_one_letter_code
_entity_poly.pdbx_strand_id
1 'polypeptide(L)'
;MSMASLHAGGAQEVLRVGDRFPELKGRLLTGREATLPQAASGKVIFVAMGFTYQSRFPVEAWADWYRQSVGARADVTLFEVPMIGGFAKLGRWFIDRGMRSGTPVELHDRVMTVSSATGDWKRRLSYSREHADDAYLIVVDSTGVVRWLHHGGFDPAQAESLHALLTSLADRDPSAADAHLAPGTIEP
;
A
#
# COMPACT_ATOMS: atom_id res chain seq x y z
N MET A 1 -36.89 -5.48 15.76
CA MET A 1 -36.11 -5.38 14.50
C MET A 1 -35.36 -4.07 14.54
N SER A 2 -34.05 -4.11 14.83
CA SER A 2 -33.24 -2.89 14.96
C SER A 2 -32.55 -2.61 13.62
N MET A 3 -32.93 -1.52 12.96
CA MET A 3 -32.19 -0.98 11.81
C MET A 3 -31.01 -0.17 12.34
N ALA A 4 -29.80 -0.71 12.20
CA ALA A 4 -28.59 0.07 12.37
C ALA A 4 -28.39 0.94 11.12
N SER A 5 -28.75 2.20 11.25
CA SER A 5 -28.46 3.27 10.29
C SER A 5 -26.96 3.60 10.30
N LEU A 6 -26.38 3.61 9.09
CA LEU A 6 -25.40 4.59 8.58
C LEU A 6 -24.20 4.96 9.48
N HIS A 7 -23.03 4.39 9.18
CA HIS A 7 -21.78 5.14 9.31
C HIS A 7 -21.43 5.73 7.94
N ALA A 8 -21.90 6.96 7.71
CA ALA A 8 -21.29 7.85 6.74
C ALA A 8 -19.82 8.02 7.15
N GLY A 9 -18.89 7.52 6.33
CA GLY A 9 -17.46 7.74 6.54
C GLY A 9 -17.18 9.24 6.50
N GLY A 10 -16.91 9.82 7.66
CA GLY A 10 -16.60 11.24 7.83
C GLY A 10 -15.46 11.66 6.91
N ALA A 11 -15.43 12.95 6.56
CA ALA A 11 -14.35 13.59 5.83
C ALA A 11 -12.99 13.10 6.37
N GLN A 12 -12.27 12.29 5.59
CA GLN A 12 -11.11 11.58 6.13
C GLN A 12 -9.94 12.55 6.40
N GLU A 13 -9.53 12.55 7.66
CA GLU A 13 -8.43 13.31 8.25
C GLU A 13 -7.06 12.81 7.73
N VAL A 14 -5.99 13.53 8.09
CA VAL A 14 -4.60 13.10 7.83
C VAL A 14 -4.37 11.71 8.40
N LEU A 15 -3.85 10.79 7.59
CA LEU A 15 -3.57 9.42 7.97
C LEU A 15 -2.39 9.37 8.95
N ARG A 16 -2.52 8.58 10.01
CA ARG A 16 -1.51 8.42 11.06
C ARG A 16 -1.17 6.95 11.29
N VAL A 17 -0.01 6.72 11.90
CA VAL A 17 0.35 5.39 12.41
C VAL A 17 -0.65 4.98 13.49
N GLY A 18 -1.14 3.74 13.42
CA GLY A 18 -2.19 3.19 14.26
C GLY A 18 -3.60 3.24 13.64
N ASP A 19 -3.79 4.03 12.58
CA ASP A 19 -5.08 4.10 11.89
C ASP A 19 -5.36 2.82 11.07
N ARG A 20 -6.64 2.53 10.84
CA ARG A 20 -7.05 1.57 9.81
C ARG A 20 -6.69 2.13 8.44
N PHE A 21 -6.04 1.32 7.61
CA PHE A 21 -5.70 1.72 6.26
C PHE A 21 -6.99 1.97 5.44
N PRO A 22 -7.18 3.19 4.89
CA PRO A 22 -8.34 3.51 4.06
C PRO A 22 -8.39 2.65 2.81
N GLU A 23 -9.60 2.28 2.37
CA GLU A 23 -9.75 1.51 1.13
C GLU A 23 -9.11 2.25 -0.06
N LEU A 24 -8.17 1.57 -0.72
CA LEU A 24 -7.55 2.05 -1.94
C LEU A 24 -8.04 1.19 -3.10
N LYS A 25 -8.95 1.75 -3.90
CA LYS A 25 -9.55 1.10 -5.08
C LYS A 25 -8.79 1.49 -6.33
N GLY A 26 -8.31 0.51 -7.07
CA GLY A 26 -7.58 0.73 -8.30
C GLY A 26 -7.71 -0.43 -9.29
N ARG A 27 -6.96 -0.32 -10.38
CA ARG A 27 -6.87 -1.37 -11.40
C ARG A 27 -5.42 -1.78 -11.58
N LEU A 28 -5.17 -3.07 -11.49
CA LEU A 28 -3.86 -3.67 -11.73
C LEU A 28 -3.50 -3.55 -13.22
N LEU A 29 -2.20 -3.61 -13.54
CA LEU A 29 -1.78 -3.68 -14.94
C LEU A 29 -2.27 -4.97 -15.62
N THR A 30 -2.60 -6.03 -14.88
CA THR A 30 -3.34 -7.19 -15.43
C THR A 30 -4.73 -6.84 -15.99
N GLY A 31 -5.25 -5.65 -15.68
CA GLY A 31 -6.58 -5.19 -16.05
C GLY A 31 -7.67 -5.48 -15.02
N ARG A 32 -7.36 -6.29 -13.98
CA ARG A 32 -8.27 -6.61 -12.87
C ARG A 32 -8.42 -5.43 -11.92
N GLU A 33 -9.61 -5.29 -11.35
CA GLU A 33 -9.83 -4.36 -10.25
C GLU A 33 -9.35 -4.97 -8.93
N ALA A 34 -8.80 -4.13 -8.06
CA ALA A 34 -8.28 -4.52 -6.76
C ALA A 34 -8.61 -3.44 -5.73
N THR A 35 -8.82 -3.87 -4.49
CA THR A 35 -9.02 -2.99 -3.34
C THR A 35 -8.03 -3.38 -2.26
N LEU A 36 -7.18 -2.45 -1.82
CA LEU A 36 -6.35 -2.65 -0.63
C LEU A 36 -7.09 -2.17 0.62
N PRO A 37 -6.92 -2.85 1.77
CA PRO A 37 -5.96 -3.94 2.00
C PRO A 37 -6.44 -5.34 1.55
N GLN A 38 -7.70 -5.51 1.13
CA GLN A 38 -8.32 -6.83 0.90
C GLN A 38 -7.61 -7.70 -0.15
N ALA A 39 -7.08 -7.10 -1.22
CA ALA A 39 -6.33 -7.82 -2.26
C ALA A 39 -5.01 -8.43 -1.76
N ALA A 40 -4.56 -8.05 -0.56
CA ALA A 40 -3.37 -8.56 0.11
C ALA A 40 -3.68 -9.02 1.54
N SER A 41 -4.91 -9.47 1.79
CA SER A 41 -5.36 -9.92 3.12
C SER A 41 -4.40 -10.96 3.71
N GLY A 42 -4.09 -10.81 5.00
CA GLY A 42 -3.18 -11.69 5.74
C GLY A 42 -1.70 -11.44 5.49
N LYS A 43 -1.32 -10.45 4.66
CA LYS A 43 0.07 -10.08 4.39
C LYS A 43 0.40 -8.69 4.91
N VAL A 44 1.66 -8.47 5.24
CA VAL A 44 2.19 -7.11 5.40
C VAL A 44 2.24 -6.45 4.02
N ILE A 45 1.71 -5.23 3.91
CA ILE A 45 1.62 -4.49 2.66
C ILE A 45 2.57 -3.30 2.74
N PHE A 46 3.50 -3.23 1.79
CA PHE A 46 4.27 -2.02 1.51
C PHE A 46 3.64 -1.32 0.30
N VAL A 47 3.16 -0.10 0.47
CA VAL A 47 2.58 0.71 -0.60
C VAL A 47 3.54 1.83 -0.93
N ALA A 48 3.98 1.90 -2.18
CA ALA A 48 4.80 2.99 -2.72
C ALA A 48 3.97 3.74 -3.78
N MET A 49 3.64 5.00 -3.50
CA MET A 49 2.75 5.77 -4.36
C MET A 49 3.39 7.05 -4.87
N GLY A 50 3.07 7.39 -6.12
CA GLY A 50 3.58 8.56 -6.82
C GLY A 50 2.45 9.43 -7.35
N PHE A 51 2.57 10.75 -7.21
CA PHE A 51 1.54 11.72 -7.63
C PHE A 51 1.90 12.50 -8.90
N THR A 52 3.11 12.36 -9.40
CA THR A 52 3.61 13.00 -10.63
C THR A 52 4.34 11.98 -11.49
N TYR A 53 4.62 12.35 -12.74
CA TYR A 53 5.46 11.50 -13.58
C TYR A 53 6.88 11.34 -13.02
N GLN A 54 7.47 12.38 -12.45
CA GLN A 54 8.82 12.33 -11.89
C GLN A 54 8.90 11.45 -10.63
N SER A 55 7.84 11.37 -9.84
CA SER A 55 7.77 10.46 -8.68
C SER A 55 7.93 8.97 -9.03
N ARG A 56 7.87 8.59 -10.32
CA ARG A 56 8.20 7.24 -10.75
C ARG A 56 9.63 6.83 -10.38
N PHE A 57 10.60 7.74 -10.44
CA PHE A 57 12.00 7.41 -10.19
C PHE A 57 12.25 6.98 -8.74
N PRO A 58 11.81 7.74 -7.71
CA PRO A 58 11.94 7.26 -6.35
C PRO A 58 11.04 6.05 -6.06
N VAL A 59 9.84 5.94 -6.64
CA VAL A 59 9.00 4.74 -6.48
C VAL A 59 9.70 3.49 -7.03
N GLU A 60 10.26 3.57 -8.23
CA GLU A 60 11.03 2.48 -8.86
C GLU A 60 12.25 2.11 -8.02
N ALA A 61 12.99 3.08 -7.48
CA ALA A 61 14.14 2.83 -6.62
C ALA A 61 13.77 2.08 -5.33
N TRP A 62 12.70 2.49 -4.65
CA TRP A 62 12.17 1.78 -3.48
C TRP A 62 11.67 0.37 -3.85
N ALA A 63 11.05 0.23 -5.02
CA ALA A 63 10.55 -1.06 -5.49
C ALA A 63 11.67 -2.04 -5.87
N ASP A 64 12.73 -1.56 -6.51
CA ASP A 64 13.92 -2.35 -6.83
C ASP A 64 14.62 -2.85 -5.57
N TRP A 65 14.81 -1.97 -4.60
CA TRP A 65 15.31 -2.35 -3.29
C TRP A 65 14.43 -3.42 -2.64
N TYR A 66 13.10 -3.23 -2.61
CA TYR A 66 12.17 -4.20 -2.05
C TYR A 66 12.33 -5.56 -2.72
N ARG A 67 12.39 -5.60 -4.06
CA ARG A 67 12.55 -6.83 -4.83
C ARG A 67 13.83 -7.58 -4.46
N GLN A 68 14.93 -6.87 -4.25
CA GLN A 68 16.23 -7.45 -3.93
C GLN A 68 16.33 -7.90 -2.46
N SER A 69 15.75 -7.14 -1.53
CA SER A 69 15.95 -7.38 -0.08
C SER A 69 14.80 -8.15 0.58
N VAL A 70 13.56 -7.98 0.11
CA VAL A 70 12.35 -8.53 0.74
C VAL A 70 11.58 -9.45 -0.20
N GLY A 71 11.76 -9.32 -1.52
CA GLY A 71 10.90 -9.93 -2.55
C GLY A 71 10.78 -11.45 -2.53
N ALA A 72 11.68 -12.17 -1.86
CA ALA A 72 11.60 -13.62 -1.66
C ALA A 72 10.54 -14.03 -0.62
N ARG A 73 10.07 -13.11 0.23
CA ARG A 73 9.06 -13.36 1.25
C ARG A 73 7.66 -13.45 0.63
N ALA A 74 6.89 -14.46 1.05
CA ALA A 74 5.52 -14.67 0.58
C ALA A 74 4.46 -13.92 1.40
N ASP A 75 4.81 -13.52 2.63
CA ASP A 75 3.98 -12.87 3.65
C ASP A 75 4.12 -11.34 3.67
N VAL A 76 4.99 -10.80 2.82
CA VAL A 76 5.11 -9.36 2.53
C VAL A 76 4.81 -9.14 1.05
N THR A 77 4.09 -8.06 0.72
CA THR A 77 3.85 -7.68 -0.68
C THR A 77 4.02 -6.18 -0.88
N LEU A 78 4.53 -5.82 -2.05
CA LEU A 78 4.62 -4.43 -2.51
C LEU A 78 3.50 -4.12 -3.50
N PHE A 79 2.87 -2.95 -3.34
CA PHE A 79 2.07 -2.32 -4.38
C PHE A 79 2.68 -0.98 -4.82
N GLU A 80 3.01 -0.88 -6.10
CA GLU A 80 3.36 0.39 -6.75
C GLU A 80 2.06 1.06 -7.21
N VAL A 81 1.82 2.30 -6.77
CA VAL A 81 0.54 2.99 -6.96
C VAL A 81 0.74 4.34 -7.64
N PRO A 82 0.77 4.38 -8.97
CA PRO A 82 0.71 5.64 -9.71
C PRO A 82 -0.69 6.27 -9.55
N MET A 83 -0.73 7.46 -8.96
CA MET A 83 -1.95 8.23 -8.72
C MET A 83 -2.24 9.15 -9.92
N ILE A 84 -3.22 8.79 -10.74
CA ILE A 84 -3.56 9.50 -11.98
C ILE A 84 -4.66 10.54 -11.73
N GLY A 85 -4.27 11.81 -11.61
CA GLY A 85 -5.20 12.94 -11.44
C GLY A 85 -5.57 13.66 -12.74
N GLY A 86 -6.68 14.43 -12.70
CA GLY A 86 -7.02 15.44 -13.72
C GLY A 86 -7.22 14.88 -15.15
N PHE A 87 -6.71 15.62 -16.14
CA PHE A 87 -6.87 15.30 -17.57
C PHE A 87 -6.16 14.01 -18.01
N ALA A 88 -5.19 13.52 -17.24
CA ALA A 88 -4.50 12.25 -17.52
C ALA A 88 -5.46 11.04 -17.50
N LYS A 89 -6.62 11.17 -16.86
CA LYS A 89 -7.69 10.16 -16.89
C LYS A 89 -8.19 9.86 -18.30
N LEU A 90 -8.19 10.86 -19.20
CA LEU A 90 -8.65 10.69 -20.59
C LEU A 90 -7.65 9.88 -21.43
N GLY A 91 -6.36 9.93 -21.07
CA GLY A 91 -5.28 9.17 -21.72
C GLY A 91 -4.94 7.84 -21.05
N ARG A 92 -5.77 7.35 -20.12
CA ARG A 92 -5.44 6.21 -19.25
C ARG A 92 -4.99 4.96 -20.01
N TRP A 93 -5.66 4.61 -21.11
CA TRP A 93 -5.29 3.44 -21.89
C TRP A 93 -3.85 3.52 -22.44
N PHE A 94 -3.41 4.71 -22.86
CA PHE A 94 -2.04 4.94 -23.30
C PHE A 94 -1.05 4.88 -22.14
N ILE A 95 -1.42 5.41 -20.98
CA ILE A 95 -0.60 5.35 -19.75
C ILE A 95 -0.42 3.89 -19.30
N ASP A 96 -1.52 3.13 -19.20
CA ASP A 96 -1.50 1.71 -18.83
C ASP A 96 -0.67 0.89 -19.82
N ARG A 97 -0.76 1.19 -21.13
CA ARG A 97 0.06 0.54 -22.17
C ARG A 97 1.54 0.90 -22.04
N GLY A 98 1.86 2.16 -21.76
CA GLY A 98 3.23 2.60 -21.51
C GLY A 98 3.84 1.91 -20.29
N MET A 99 3.10 1.83 -19.18
CA MET A 99 3.53 1.13 -17.98
C MET A 99 3.73 -0.37 -18.23
N ARG A 100 2.78 -1.05 -18.89
CA ARG A 100 2.96 -2.47 -19.25
C ARG A 100 4.18 -2.74 -20.11
N SER A 101 4.56 -1.78 -20.97
CA SER A 101 5.76 -1.91 -21.79
C SER A 101 7.06 -1.71 -21.00
N GLY A 102 7.02 -1.00 -19.88
CA GLY A 102 8.18 -0.74 -19.01
C GLY A 102 8.26 -1.66 -17.78
N THR A 103 7.17 -2.31 -17.40
CA THR A 103 7.08 -3.20 -16.24
C THR A 103 7.12 -4.67 -16.68
N PRO A 104 8.03 -5.50 -16.15
CA PRO A 104 8.01 -6.96 -16.34
C PRO A 104 6.64 -7.57 -16.02
N VAL A 105 6.22 -8.58 -16.81
CA VAL A 105 4.87 -9.16 -16.74
C VAL A 105 4.54 -9.72 -15.35
N GLU A 106 5.54 -10.26 -14.67
CA GLU A 106 5.47 -10.86 -13.34
C GLU A 106 5.16 -9.84 -12.25
N LEU A 107 5.27 -8.55 -12.55
CA LEU A 107 4.98 -7.44 -11.63
C LEU A 107 3.63 -6.77 -11.94
N HIS A 108 2.93 -7.17 -13.01
CA HIS A 108 1.69 -6.50 -13.44
C HIS A 108 0.55 -6.62 -12.42
N ASP A 109 0.59 -7.62 -11.53
CA ASP A 109 -0.38 -7.80 -10.44
C ASP A 109 -0.05 -6.97 -9.19
N ARG A 110 1.10 -6.29 -9.17
CA ARG A 110 1.60 -5.45 -8.07
C ARG A 110 1.64 -3.96 -8.40
N VAL A 111 1.41 -3.59 -9.66
CA VAL A 111 1.26 -2.19 -10.06
C VAL A 111 -0.23 -1.84 -10.17
N MET A 112 -0.72 -0.98 -9.27
CA MET A 112 -2.13 -0.61 -9.15
C MET A 112 -2.36 0.85 -9.53
N THR A 113 -2.98 1.08 -10.69
CA THR A 113 -3.37 2.42 -11.13
C THR A 113 -4.59 2.91 -10.36
N VAL A 114 -4.49 4.10 -9.77
CA VAL A 114 -5.57 4.70 -8.99
C VAL A 114 -5.88 6.08 -9.55
N SER A 115 -7.11 6.25 -10.03
CA SER A 115 -7.58 7.49 -10.64
C SER A 115 -8.73 8.15 -9.87
N SER A 116 -9.47 7.39 -9.09
CA SER A 116 -10.42 7.90 -8.11
C SER A 116 -9.68 8.39 -6.86
N ALA A 117 -10.19 9.42 -6.20
CA ALA A 117 -9.71 9.89 -4.89
C ALA A 117 -8.25 10.43 -4.82
N THR A 118 -7.60 10.79 -5.94
CA THR A 118 -6.24 11.39 -5.90
C THR A 118 -6.15 12.60 -4.97
N GLY A 119 -7.16 13.48 -4.99
CA GLY A 119 -7.20 14.64 -4.09
C GLY A 119 -7.34 14.25 -2.62
N ASP A 120 -8.07 13.19 -2.31
CA ASP A 120 -8.26 12.72 -0.94
C ASP A 120 -6.97 12.09 -0.41
N TRP A 121 -6.29 11.29 -1.24
CA TRP A 121 -5.00 10.71 -0.90
C TRP A 121 -3.90 11.76 -0.72
N LYS A 122 -3.91 12.83 -1.52
CA LYS A 122 -3.04 13.99 -1.26
C LYS A 122 -3.29 14.59 0.13
N ARG A 123 -4.54 14.76 0.55
CA ARG A 123 -4.86 15.28 1.89
C ARG A 123 -4.46 14.31 2.99
N ARG A 124 -4.78 13.01 2.85
CA ARG A 124 -4.43 11.96 3.82
C ARG A 124 -2.93 11.89 4.09
N LEU A 125 -2.10 12.15 3.08
CA LEU A 125 -0.64 12.04 3.19
C LEU A 125 0.05 13.39 3.36
N SER A 126 -0.69 14.44 3.68
CA SER A 126 -0.15 15.80 3.86
C SER A 126 0.72 16.25 2.68
N TYR A 127 0.32 15.87 1.45
CA TYR A 127 1.04 16.17 0.22
C TYR A 127 1.34 17.67 0.09
N SER A 128 2.59 18.00 -0.23
CA SER A 128 3.02 19.37 -0.55
C SER A 128 3.52 19.45 -2.00
N ARG A 129 3.47 20.65 -2.59
CA ARG A 129 4.04 20.87 -3.93
C ARG A 129 5.56 20.82 -3.95
N GLU A 130 6.20 21.14 -2.83
CA GLU A 130 7.66 21.06 -2.68
C GLU A 130 8.14 19.60 -2.76
N HIS A 131 7.33 18.67 -2.24
CA HIS A 131 7.56 17.22 -2.26
C HIS A 131 6.67 16.52 -3.29
N ALA A 132 6.40 17.19 -4.42
CA ALA A 132 5.50 16.66 -5.43
C ALA A 132 6.01 15.38 -6.09
N ASP A 133 7.34 15.29 -6.22
CA ASP A 133 8.05 14.24 -6.94
C ASP A 133 8.58 13.14 -6.01
N ASP A 134 8.23 13.18 -4.73
CA ASP A 134 8.61 12.14 -3.77
C ASP A 134 7.80 10.86 -3.98
N ALA A 135 8.39 9.73 -3.59
CA ALA A 135 7.61 8.53 -3.31
C ALA A 135 6.96 8.70 -1.93
N TYR A 136 5.65 8.50 -1.84
CA TYR A 136 4.95 8.43 -0.56
C TYR A 136 4.80 6.96 -0.20
N LEU A 137 5.16 6.61 1.03
CA LEU A 137 5.39 5.24 1.44
C LEU A 137 4.54 4.91 2.67
N ILE A 138 3.92 3.75 2.66
CA ILE A 138 3.01 3.29 3.72
C ILE A 138 3.32 1.82 3.99
N VAL A 139 3.50 1.45 5.26
CA VAL A 139 3.48 0.05 5.68
C VAL A 139 2.18 -0.22 6.44
N VAL A 140 1.49 -1.28 6.03
CA VAL A 140 0.26 -1.78 6.64
C VAL A 140 0.54 -3.20 7.12
N ASP A 141 0.21 -3.52 8.37
CA ASP A 141 0.33 -4.89 8.85
C ASP A 141 -0.76 -5.82 8.30
N SER A 142 -0.63 -7.12 8.56
CA SER A 142 -1.55 -8.16 8.11
C SER A 142 -2.99 -7.99 8.60
N THR A 143 -3.21 -7.16 9.62
CA THR A 143 -4.55 -6.84 10.14
C THR A 143 -5.17 -5.61 9.48
N GLY A 144 -4.42 -4.89 8.62
CA GLY A 144 -4.88 -3.68 7.95
C GLY A 144 -4.64 -2.39 8.74
N VAL A 145 -3.70 -2.38 9.70
CA VAL A 145 -3.33 -1.19 10.49
C VAL A 145 -2.06 -0.55 9.92
N VAL A 146 -2.05 0.77 9.79
CA VAL A 146 -0.88 1.54 9.34
C VAL A 146 0.19 1.51 10.42
N ARG A 147 1.39 1.05 10.07
CA ARG A 147 2.54 0.92 10.99
C ARG A 147 3.65 1.90 10.72
N TRP A 148 3.70 2.46 9.51
CA TRP A 148 4.71 3.44 9.13
C TRP A 148 4.26 4.28 7.95
N LEU A 149 4.69 5.54 7.94
CA LEU A 149 4.44 6.54 6.92
C LEU A 149 5.73 7.32 6.66
N HIS A 150 6.05 7.57 5.39
CA HIS A 150 7.19 8.38 4.98
C HIS A 150 6.95 8.97 3.59
N HIS A 151 7.72 9.99 3.22
CA HIS A 151 7.87 10.36 1.83
C HIS A 151 9.30 10.81 1.56
N GLY A 152 9.77 10.61 0.33
CA GLY A 152 11.10 11.05 -0.09
C GLY A 152 11.66 10.24 -1.25
N GLY A 153 12.91 10.57 -1.59
CA GLY A 153 13.75 9.75 -2.44
C GLY A 153 14.17 8.44 -1.75
N PHE A 154 14.88 7.58 -2.48
CA PHE A 154 15.49 6.40 -1.88
C PHE A 154 16.63 6.80 -0.94
N ASP A 155 16.60 6.25 0.28
CA ASP A 155 17.61 6.48 1.31
C ASP A 155 18.02 5.12 1.92
N PRO A 156 19.31 4.74 1.89
CA PRO A 156 19.77 3.44 2.40
C PRO A 156 19.51 3.22 3.89
N ALA A 157 19.63 4.24 4.74
CA ALA A 157 19.43 4.09 6.19
C ALA A 157 17.94 3.92 6.52
N GLN A 158 17.08 4.64 5.80
CA GLN A 158 15.63 4.43 5.85
C GLN A 158 15.24 3.05 5.34
N ALA A 159 15.91 2.57 4.28
CA ALA A 159 15.68 1.24 3.71
C ALA A 159 16.06 0.13 4.70
N GLU A 160 17.19 0.23 5.41
CA GLU A 160 17.56 -0.72 6.46
C GLU A 160 16.52 -0.76 7.59
N SER A 161 16.07 0.41 8.05
CA SER A 161 15.02 0.53 9.07
C SER A 161 13.69 -0.08 8.60
N LEU A 162 13.33 0.15 7.33
CA LEU A 162 12.14 -0.39 6.69
C LEU A 162 12.22 -1.92 6.56
N HIS A 163 13.38 -2.47 6.20
CA HIS A 163 13.60 -3.93 6.15
C HIS A 163 13.30 -4.57 7.50
N ALA A 164 13.92 -4.06 8.57
CA ALA A 164 13.74 -4.57 9.92
C ALA A 164 12.26 -4.50 10.36
N LEU A 165 11.57 -3.40 10.03
CA LEU A 165 10.14 -3.26 10.30
C LEU A 165 9.32 -4.33 9.57
N LEU A 166 9.49 -4.47 8.25
CA LEU A 166 8.75 -5.42 7.42
C LEU A 166 8.94 -6.86 7.90
N THR A 167 10.18 -7.26 8.19
CA THR A 167 10.50 -8.57 8.76
C THR A 167 9.82 -8.77 10.10
N SER A 168 9.91 -7.79 11.01
CA SER A 168 9.31 -7.91 12.34
C SER A 168 7.77 -8.00 12.32
N LEU A 169 7.12 -7.39 11.34
CA LEU A 169 5.66 -7.45 11.18
C LEU A 169 5.24 -8.79 10.57
N ALA A 170 6.04 -9.31 9.63
CA ALA A 170 5.76 -10.57 8.97
C ALA A 170 5.94 -11.76 9.92
N ASP A 171 6.95 -11.72 10.80
CA ASP A 171 7.21 -12.78 11.77
C ASP A 171 6.24 -12.78 12.97
N ARG A 172 5.50 -11.68 13.18
CA ARG A 172 4.40 -11.60 14.15
C ARG A 172 3.16 -12.24 13.55
N ASP A 173 3.10 -13.56 13.56
CA ASP A 173 1.94 -14.32 13.13
C ASP A 173 0.70 -13.96 13.98
N PRO A 174 -0.36 -13.33 13.41
CA PRO A 174 -1.58 -13.04 14.16
C PRO A 174 -2.33 -14.32 14.58
N SER A 175 -2.04 -15.47 13.96
CA SER A 175 -2.62 -16.78 14.32
C SER A 175 -2.13 -17.27 15.71
N ALA A 176 -0.93 -16.88 16.13
CA ALA A 176 -0.36 -17.34 17.40
C ALA A 176 -0.98 -16.68 18.64
N ALA A 177 -1.58 -15.49 18.50
CA ALA A 177 -2.18 -14.77 19.61
C ALA A 177 -3.53 -15.38 20.06
N ASP A 178 -4.30 -15.97 19.14
CA ASP A 178 -5.60 -16.59 19.45
C ASP A 178 -5.49 -18.05 19.91
N ALA A 179 -4.34 -18.71 19.70
CA ALA A 179 -4.11 -20.10 20.14
C ALA A 179 -3.85 -20.23 21.66
N HIS A 180 -3.61 -19.13 22.37
CA HIS A 180 -3.33 -19.14 23.82
C HIS A 180 -4.59 -19.00 24.70
N LEU A 181 -5.79 -18.94 24.11
CA LEU A 181 -7.06 -18.70 24.80
C LEU A 181 -8.06 -19.86 24.71
N ALA A 182 -7.62 -21.07 24.38
CA ALA A 182 -8.43 -22.27 24.57
C ALA A 182 -8.34 -22.71 26.05
N PRO A 183 -9.42 -22.66 26.84
CA PRO A 183 -9.41 -23.22 28.18
C PRO A 183 -9.16 -24.73 28.08
N GLY A 184 -8.12 -25.19 28.77
CA GLY A 184 -7.75 -26.60 28.83
C GLY A 184 -8.92 -27.45 29.31
N THR A 185 -9.23 -28.49 28.54
CA THR A 185 -10.06 -29.62 28.96
C THR A 185 -9.44 -30.21 30.23
N ILE A 186 -10.14 -30.08 31.36
CA ILE A 186 -9.85 -30.84 32.57
C ILE A 186 -10.85 -31.99 32.59
N GLU A 187 -10.35 -33.21 32.42
CA GLU A 187 -10.95 -34.47 32.89
C GLU A 187 -9.81 -35.51 33.01
N PRO A 188 -9.89 -36.49 33.94
CA PRO A 188 -11.10 -37.23 34.32
C PRO A 188 -11.56 -37.11 35.76
#